data_AF-A0A369YD43-F1
#
_entry.id   AF-A0A369YD43-F1
#
_cell.length_a   1.000
_cell.length_b   1.000
_cell.length_c   1.000
_cell.angle_alpha   90.00
_cell.angle_beta   90.00
_cell.angle_gamma   90.00
#
_symmetry.space_group_name_H-M   'P 1'
#
loop_
_entity.id
_entity.type
_entity.pdbx_description
1 polymer ?
#
loop_
_entity_poly.entity_id
_entity_poly.type
_entity_poly.pdbx_seq_one_letter_code
_entity_poly.pdbx_strand_id
1 'polypeptide(L)'
;MKKSILFALFMLNACSSGNSDPRIGKAELTKLKRWEAQTNIDANIEIELNRRNPQTDESFMQIVNETVKRSVEKEKQQIRALKLEHREVRKIAQLYEEMLTITPELYQATLTSDKKRVVMLQAKIEQLNQQSVKLEKQIFQ
;
A
#
# COMPACT_ATOMS: atom_id res chain seq x y z
N MET A 1 7.08 -41.54 -33.14
CA MET A 1 7.63 -40.35 -32.44
C MET A 1 6.90 -40.17 -31.11
N LYS A 2 7.43 -40.69 -29.99
CA LYS A 2 6.87 -40.45 -28.65
C LYS A 2 7.78 -39.46 -27.91
N LYS A 3 7.61 -38.17 -28.19
CA LYS A 3 8.21 -37.09 -27.36
C LYS A 3 7.22 -36.76 -26.23
N SER A 4 7.36 -37.55 -25.17
CA SER A 4 7.11 -37.27 -23.76
C SER A 4 6.02 -36.28 -23.35
N ILE A 5 4.87 -36.84 -22.94
CA ILE A 5 3.91 -36.25 -22.00
C ILE A 5 4.60 -35.71 -20.73
N LEU A 6 5.79 -36.22 -20.36
CA LEU A 6 6.58 -35.71 -19.23
C LEU A 6 6.96 -34.23 -19.34
N PHE A 7 7.13 -33.68 -20.55
CA PHE A 7 7.50 -32.26 -20.70
C PHE A 7 6.31 -31.33 -20.40
N ALA A 8 5.09 -31.77 -20.71
CA ALA A 8 3.86 -31.06 -20.36
C ALA A 8 3.57 -31.12 -18.86
N LEU A 9 3.90 -32.22 -18.18
CA LEU A 9 3.79 -32.33 -16.72
C LEU A 9 4.80 -31.44 -15.97
N PHE A 10 6.01 -31.24 -16.50
CA PHE A 10 6.96 -30.28 -15.94
C PHE A 10 6.49 -28.81 -16.11
N MET A 11 5.84 -28.49 -17.22
CA MET A 11 5.24 -27.16 -17.44
C MET A 11 3.99 -26.91 -16.59
N LEU A 12 3.22 -27.95 -16.24
CA LEU A 12 2.03 -27.81 -15.38
C LEU A 12 2.37 -27.61 -13.89
N ASN A 13 3.50 -28.13 -13.41
CA ASN A 13 3.97 -27.86 -12.03
C ASN A 13 4.76 -26.54 -11.90
N ALA A 14 5.21 -25.94 -13.00
CA ALA A 14 5.85 -24.62 -12.98
C ALA A 14 4.87 -23.45 -12.83
N CYS A 15 3.56 -23.68 -12.93
CA CYS A 15 2.53 -22.65 -12.78
C CYS A 15 1.96 -22.52 -11.34
N SER A 16 2.43 -23.30 -10.35
CA SER A 16 1.90 -23.22 -8.97
C SER A 16 2.93 -23.02 -7.87
N SER A 17 4.22 -23.28 -8.08
CA SER A 17 5.22 -23.22 -7.00
C SER A 17 5.76 -21.82 -6.68
N GLY A 18 5.76 -20.88 -7.63
CA GLY A 18 6.28 -19.52 -7.41
C GLY A 18 5.37 -18.62 -6.56
N ASN A 19 4.06 -18.89 -6.51
CA ASN A 19 3.08 -18.04 -5.83
C ASN A 19 3.07 -18.17 -4.30
N SER A 20 3.80 -19.15 -3.74
CA SER A 20 3.81 -19.46 -2.30
C SER A 20 5.20 -19.91 -1.80
N ASP A 21 6.27 -19.70 -2.58
CA ASP A 21 7.64 -19.95 -2.10
C ASP A 21 8.01 -18.93 -1.00
N PRO A 22 8.32 -19.38 0.24
CA PRO A 22 8.68 -18.48 1.34
C PRO A 22 9.91 -17.61 1.06
N ARG A 23 10.84 -18.04 0.19
CA ARG A 23 12.02 -17.25 -0.17
C ARG A 23 11.63 -16.07 -1.05
N ILE A 24 10.77 -16.31 -2.06
CA ILE A 24 10.20 -15.27 -2.91
C ILE A 24 9.39 -14.32 -2.03
N GLY A 25 8.53 -14.87 -1.17
CA GLY A 25 7.71 -14.08 -0.24
C GLY A 25 8.53 -13.16 0.66
N LYS A 26 9.64 -13.65 1.23
CA LYS A 26 10.53 -12.83 2.07
C LYS A 26 11.22 -11.71 1.29
N ALA A 27 11.72 -12.00 0.09
CA ALA A 27 12.37 -11.00 -0.75
C ALA A 27 11.39 -9.90 -1.19
N GLU A 28 10.20 -10.30 -1.63
CA GLU A 28 9.13 -9.37 -2.03
C GLU A 28 8.57 -8.58 -0.85
N LEU A 29 8.40 -9.20 0.32
CA LEU A 29 8.00 -8.49 1.53
C LEU A 29 9.05 -7.44 1.91
N THR A 30 10.34 -7.75 1.79
CA THR A 30 11.42 -6.77 2.03
C THR A 30 11.32 -5.59 1.06
N LYS A 31 11.04 -5.86 -0.22
CA LYS A 31 10.81 -4.81 -1.23
C LYS A 31 9.61 -3.93 -0.87
N LEU A 32 8.50 -4.55 -0.46
CA LEU A 32 7.28 -3.85 -0.05
C LEU A 32 7.50 -2.99 1.21
N LYS A 33 8.18 -3.51 2.24
CA LYS A 33 8.53 -2.76 3.45
C LYS A 33 9.48 -1.60 3.18
N ARG A 34 10.40 -1.75 2.23
CA ARG A 34 11.25 -0.64 1.79
C ARG A 34 10.44 0.47 1.13
N TRP A 35 9.46 0.11 0.30
CA TRP A 35 8.54 1.09 -0.29
C TRP A 35 7.70 1.78 0.80
N GLU A 36 7.12 1.04 1.74
CA GLU A 36 6.33 1.59 2.87
C GLU A 36 7.15 2.62 3.67
N ALA A 37 8.41 2.30 3.98
CA ALA A 37 9.32 3.21 4.68
C ALA A 37 9.72 4.46 3.86
N GLN A 38 9.47 4.48 2.55
CA GLN A 38 9.77 5.59 1.64
C GLN A 38 8.52 6.42 1.28
N THR A 39 7.33 6.02 1.74
CA THR A 39 6.11 6.80 1.56
C THR A 39 6.22 8.12 2.33
N ASN A 40 5.97 9.24 1.64
CA ASN A 40 6.31 10.58 2.15
C ASN A 40 5.15 11.58 2.04
N ILE A 41 3.92 11.17 2.37
CA ILE A 41 2.73 12.03 2.22
C ILE A 41 2.86 13.30 3.08
N ASP A 42 3.20 13.17 4.36
CA ASP A 42 3.36 14.32 5.27
C ASP A 42 4.45 15.29 4.81
N ALA A 43 5.62 14.78 4.44
CA ALA A 43 6.71 15.61 3.92
C ALA A 43 6.31 16.38 2.65
N ASN A 44 5.52 15.75 1.76
CA ASN A 44 5.00 16.44 0.58
C ASN A 44 4.05 17.58 0.95
N ILE A 45 3.21 17.40 1.98
CA ILE A 45 2.31 18.44 2.49
C ILE A 45 3.14 19.60 3.04
N GLU A 46 4.13 19.32 3.89
CA GLU A 46 5.01 20.34 4.47
C GLU A 46 5.73 21.16 3.38
N ILE A 47 6.28 20.50 2.37
CA ILE A 47 6.93 21.16 1.22
C ILE A 47 5.95 22.08 0.48
N GLU A 48 4.73 21.60 0.21
CA GLU A 48 3.73 22.37 -0.52
C GLU A 48 3.20 23.56 0.28
N LEU A 49 2.99 23.39 1.59
CA LEU A 49 2.59 24.46 2.50
C LEU A 49 3.68 25.53 2.59
N ASN A 50 4.95 25.15 2.74
CA ASN A 50 6.06 26.09 2.77
C ASN A 50 6.23 26.83 1.43
N ARG A 51 6.04 26.11 0.31
CA ARG A 51 6.16 26.69 -1.04
C ARG A 51 5.06 27.70 -1.34
N ARG A 52 3.81 27.37 -0.98
CA ARG A 52 2.64 28.20 -1.31
C ARG A 52 2.31 29.23 -0.23
N ASN A 53 2.81 29.03 0.99
CA ASN A 53 2.66 29.91 2.15
C ASN A 53 1.22 30.44 2.33
N PRO A 54 0.23 29.56 2.58
CA PRO A 54 -1.17 29.97 2.67
C PRO A 54 -1.39 31.02 3.76
N GLN A 55 -2.22 32.01 3.45
CA GLN A 55 -2.56 33.12 4.36
C GLN A 55 -3.91 32.95 5.04
N THR A 56 -4.67 31.92 4.67
CA THR A 56 -6.01 31.64 5.19
C THR A 56 -6.19 30.15 5.44
N ASP A 57 -7.10 29.81 6.36
CA ASP A 57 -7.44 28.41 6.64
C ASP A 57 -8.01 27.71 5.40
N GLU A 58 -8.79 28.42 4.57
CA GLU A 58 -9.34 27.87 3.33
C GLU A 58 -8.22 27.48 2.35
N SER A 59 -7.27 28.39 2.10
CA SER A 59 -6.13 28.10 1.23
C SER A 59 -5.24 27.00 1.80
N PHE A 60 -5.04 26.97 3.12
CA PHE A 60 -4.34 25.88 3.81
C PHE A 60 -5.01 24.53 3.56
N MET A 61 -6.31 24.43 3.83
CA MET A 61 -7.08 23.19 3.65
C MET A 61 -7.08 22.73 2.19
N GLN A 62 -7.21 23.66 1.24
CA GLN A 62 -7.13 23.34 -0.18
C GLN A 62 -5.79 22.72 -0.55
N ILE A 63 -4.67 23.32 -0.11
CA ILE A 63 -3.32 22.83 -0.41
C ILE A 63 -3.09 21.43 0.18
N VAL A 64 -3.51 21.20 1.43
CA VAL A 64 -3.40 19.89 2.07
C VAL A 64 -4.21 18.86 1.28
N ASN A 65 -5.48 19.14 0.97
CA ASN A 65 -6.36 18.21 0.25
C ASN A 65 -5.85 17.88 -1.16
N GLU A 66 -5.36 18.88 -1.91
CA GLU A 66 -4.75 18.66 -3.23
C GLU A 66 -3.49 17.80 -3.14
N THR A 67 -2.62 18.11 -2.19
CA THR A 67 -1.34 17.43 -2.02
C THR A 67 -1.54 15.99 -1.59
N VAL A 68 -2.41 15.72 -0.62
CA VAL A 68 -2.74 14.37 -0.16
C VAL A 68 -3.29 13.52 -1.31
N LYS A 69 -4.27 14.02 -2.08
CA LYS A 69 -4.84 13.27 -3.22
C LYS A 69 -3.78 12.89 -4.25
N ARG A 70 -2.93 13.83 -4.62
CA ARG A 70 -1.85 13.60 -5.60
C ARG A 70 -0.80 12.64 -5.06
N SER A 71 -0.38 12.80 -3.80
CA SER A 71 0.60 11.91 -3.18
C SER A 71 0.06 10.49 -3.04
N VAL A 72 -1.19 10.31 -2.59
CA VAL A 72 -1.85 9.00 -2.54
C VAL A 72 -1.86 8.31 -3.90
N GLU A 73 -2.23 9.02 -4.97
CA GLU A 73 -2.25 8.43 -6.31
C GLU A 73 -0.83 8.01 -6.76
N LYS A 74 0.18 8.82 -6.48
CA LYS A 74 1.58 8.48 -6.74
C LYS A 74 2.01 7.23 -5.97
N GLU A 75 1.70 7.14 -4.68
CA GLU A 75 2.03 5.97 -3.85
C GLU A 75 1.32 4.70 -4.35
N LYS A 76 0.05 4.80 -4.78
CA LYS A 76 -0.68 3.69 -5.43
C LYS A 76 -0.02 3.23 -6.74
N GLN A 77 0.49 4.16 -7.54
CA GLN A 77 1.23 3.79 -8.75
C GLN A 77 2.56 3.10 -8.42
N GLN A 78 3.27 3.57 -7.39
CA GLN A 78 4.54 3.00 -6.95
C GLN A 78 4.38 1.58 -6.40
N ILE A 79 3.38 1.34 -5.54
CA ILE A 79 3.15 0.00 -4.99
C ILE A 79 2.77 -1.00 -6.09
N ARG A 80 1.94 -0.59 -7.07
CA ARG A 80 1.60 -1.43 -8.25
C ARG A 80 2.81 -1.70 -9.13
N ALA A 81 3.74 -0.75 -9.24
CA ALA A 81 4.98 -0.91 -9.99
C ALA A 81 5.97 -1.91 -9.34
N LEU A 82 5.74 -2.34 -8.10
CA LEU A 82 6.56 -3.37 -7.46
C LEU A 82 6.42 -4.75 -8.12
N LYS A 83 5.37 -5.00 -8.93
CA LYS A 83 5.17 -6.26 -9.67
C LYS A 83 5.37 -7.51 -8.80
N LEU A 84 4.67 -7.55 -7.66
CA LEU A 84 4.76 -8.62 -6.68
C LEU A 84 4.03 -9.86 -7.22
N GLU A 85 4.63 -11.03 -7.09
CA GLU A 85 4.08 -12.30 -7.59
C GLU A 85 3.53 -13.16 -6.45
N HIS A 86 4.21 -13.16 -5.29
CA HIS A 86 3.83 -13.96 -4.13
C HIS A 86 2.43 -13.58 -3.63
N ARG A 87 1.57 -14.59 -3.46
CA ARG A 87 0.14 -14.38 -3.18
C ARG A 87 -0.09 -13.58 -1.91
N GLU A 88 0.56 -13.91 -0.81
CA GLU A 88 0.38 -13.24 0.47
C GLU A 88 0.94 -11.81 0.43
N VAL A 89 2.07 -11.58 -0.26
CA VAL A 89 2.65 -10.24 -0.41
C VAL A 89 1.76 -9.35 -1.28
N ARG A 90 1.15 -9.89 -2.34
CA ARG A 90 0.13 -9.16 -3.12
C ARG A 90 -1.08 -8.77 -2.30
N LYS A 91 -1.57 -9.65 -1.43
CA LYS A 91 -2.67 -9.32 -0.50
C LYS A 91 -2.26 -8.20 0.46
N ILE A 92 -1.05 -8.26 1.01
CA ILE A 92 -0.51 -7.20 1.87
C ILE A 92 -0.45 -5.87 1.10
N ALA A 93 0.03 -5.88 -0.14
CA ALA A 93 0.06 -4.69 -0.99
C ALA A 93 -1.35 -4.13 -1.25
N GLN A 94 -2.34 -4.98 -1.51
CA GLN A 94 -3.74 -4.57 -1.64
C GLN A 94 -4.28 -3.90 -0.36
N LEU A 95 -3.96 -4.44 0.82
CA LEU A 95 -4.33 -3.82 2.09
C LEU A 95 -3.70 -2.43 2.25
N TYR A 96 -2.44 -2.24 1.84
CA TYR A 96 -1.82 -0.91 1.82
C TYR A 96 -2.49 0.04 0.84
N GLU A 97 -2.86 -0.42 -0.36
CA GLU A 97 -3.65 0.39 -1.29
C GLU A 97 -5.02 0.81 -0.73
N GLU A 98 -5.65 -0.06 0.06
CA GLU A 98 -6.90 0.26 0.77
C GLU A 98 -6.67 1.33 1.86
N MET A 99 -5.60 1.23 2.65
CA MET A 99 -5.22 2.28 3.62
C MET A 99 -4.95 3.62 2.92
N LEU A 100 -4.22 3.60 1.80
CA LEU A 100 -3.99 4.79 0.97
C LEU A 100 -5.30 5.39 0.46
N THR A 101 -6.32 4.58 0.17
CA THR A 101 -7.65 5.04 -0.25
C THR A 101 -8.41 5.76 0.88
N ILE A 102 -8.19 5.36 2.13
CA ILE A 102 -8.80 5.97 3.32
C ILE A 102 -8.11 7.30 3.66
N THR A 103 -6.82 7.41 3.36
CA THR A 103 -5.95 8.52 3.79
C THR A 103 -6.50 9.92 3.48
N PRO A 104 -6.97 10.25 2.25
CA PRO A 104 -7.53 11.58 1.97
C PRO A 104 -8.70 11.96 2.87
N GLU A 105 -9.58 11.00 3.15
CA GLU A 105 -10.73 11.22 4.00
C GLU A 105 -10.32 11.44 5.46
N LEU A 106 -9.29 10.73 5.92
CA LEU A 106 -8.75 10.90 7.26
C LEU A 106 -8.13 12.29 7.45
N TYR A 107 -7.35 12.79 6.48
CA TYR A 107 -6.82 14.16 6.54
C TYR A 107 -7.94 15.18 6.53
N GLN A 108 -8.92 15.04 5.64
CA GLN A 108 -10.06 15.96 5.57
C GLN A 108 -10.82 16.00 6.90
N ALA A 109 -11.14 14.85 7.48
CA ALA A 109 -11.84 14.77 8.77
C ALA A 109 -11.02 15.37 9.92
N THR A 110 -9.69 15.23 9.88
CA THR A 110 -8.79 15.83 10.87
C THR A 110 -8.79 17.36 10.75
N LEU A 111 -8.71 17.89 9.53
CA LEU A 111 -8.75 19.34 9.26
C LEU A 111 -10.08 19.97 9.69
N THR A 112 -11.20 19.28 9.50
CA THR A 112 -12.52 19.78 9.91
C THR A 112 -12.88 19.44 11.36
N SER A 113 -11.94 18.88 12.13
CA SER A 113 -12.15 18.46 13.53
C SER A 113 -13.33 17.49 13.72
N ASP A 114 -13.67 16.68 12.71
CA ASP A 114 -14.68 15.62 12.82
C ASP A 114 -14.11 14.41 13.57
N LYS A 115 -14.09 14.51 14.89
CA LYS A 115 -13.55 13.48 15.79
C LYS A 115 -14.18 12.10 15.57
N LYS A 116 -15.49 12.04 15.28
CA LYS A 116 -16.20 10.77 15.08
C LYS A 116 -15.69 10.09 13.82
N ARG A 117 -15.55 10.85 12.73
CA ARG A 117 -15.04 10.32 11.45
C ARG A 117 -13.57 9.93 11.57
N VAL A 118 -12.74 10.73 12.24
CA VAL A 118 -11.33 10.39 12.50
C VAL A 118 -11.20 9.04 13.21
N VAL A 119 -11.89 8.85 14.34
CA VAL A 119 -11.84 7.59 15.11
C VAL A 119 -12.29 6.40 14.26
N MET A 120 -13.36 6.56 13.48
CA MET A 120 -13.88 5.50 12.62
C MET A 120 -12.88 5.11 11.52
N LEU A 121 -12.25 6.08 10.86
CA LEU A 121 -11.28 5.84 9.79
C LEU A 121 -9.97 5.26 10.34
N GLN A 122 -9.50 5.73 11.49
CA GLN A 122 -8.34 5.16 12.19
C GLN A 122 -8.58 3.70 12.59
N ALA A 123 -9.75 3.37 13.12
CA ALA A 123 -10.10 1.99 13.44
C ALA A 123 -10.07 1.08 12.21
N LYS A 124 -10.51 1.59 11.04
CA LYS A 124 -10.45 0.85 9.78
C LYS A 124 -9.01 0.62 9.32
N ILE A 125 -8.14 1.63 9.40
CA ILE A 125 -6.71 1.49 9.07
C ILE A 125 -6.05 0.46 10.00
N GLU A 126 -6.33 0.53 11.30
CA GLU A 126 -5.79 -0.42 12.28
C GLU A 126 -6.24 -1.86 11.98
N GLN A 127 -7.51 -2.07 11.62
CA GLN A 127 -8.00 -3.39 11.21
C GLN A 127 -7.27 -3.92 9.97
N LEU A 128 -7.02 -3.08 8.96
CA LEU A 128 -6.26 -3.46 7.76
C LEU A 128 -4.80 -3.79 8.12
N ASN A 129 -4.20 -3.04 9.06
CA ASN A 129 -2.82 -3.25 9.49
C ASN A 129 -2.68 -4.59 10.24
N GLN A 130 -3.63 -4.90 11.11
CA GLN A 130 -3.69 -6.21 11.79
C GLN A 130 -3.85 -7.37 10.80
N GLN A 131 -4.60 -7.19 9.71
CA GLN A 131 -4.70 -8.19 8.63
C GLN A 131 -3.37 -8.35 7.90
N SER A 132 -2.68 -7.25 7.60
CA SER A 132 -1.35 -7.25 7.00
C SER A 132 -0.36 -8.06 7.85
N VAL A 133 -0.25 -7.74 9.14
CA VAL A 133 0.65 -8.44 10.09
C VAL A 133 0.35 -9.94 10.18
N LYS A 134 -0.92 -10.34 10.09
CA LYS A 134 -1.29 -11.78 10.05
C LYS A 134 -0.78 -12.46 8.78
N LEU A 135 -0.92 -11.82 7.62
CA LEU A 135 -0.41 -12.33 6.34
C LEU A 135 1.13 -12.37 6.32
N GLU A 136 1.80 -11.38 6.92
CA GLU A 136 3.26 -11.37 7.05
C GLU A 136 3.74 -12.63 7.78
N LYS A 137 3.12 -12.99 8.90
CA LYS A 137 3.48 -14.20 9.66
C LYS A 137 3.32 -15.49 8.83
N GLN A 138 2.34 -15.55 7.93
CA GLN A 138 2.12 -16.72 7.06
C GLN A 138 3.22 -16.90 6.01
N ILE A 139 3.97 -15.86 5.65
CA ILE A 139 5.11 -15.94 4.71
C ILE A 139 6.32 -16.64 5.34
N PHE A 140 6.42 -16.64 6.67
CA PHE A 140 7.54 -17.22 7.42
C PHE A 140 7.28 -18.64 7.95
N GLN A 141 6.06 -19.15 7.80
CA GLN A 141 5.64 -20.51 8.17
C GLN A 141 5.89 -21.47 7.01
#